data_AF-A0ABD2ZS70-F1
#
_entry.id   AF-A0ABD2ZS70-F1
#
_cell.length_a   1.000
_cell.length_b   1.000
_cell.length_c   1.000
_cell.angle_alpha   90.00
_cell.angle_beta   90.00
_cell.angle_gamma   90.00
#
_symmetry.space_group_name_H-M   'P 1'
#
loop_
_entity.id
_entity.type
_entity.pdbx_description
1 polymer ?
#
loop_
_entity_poly.entity_id
_entity_poly.type
_entity_poly.pdbx_seq_one_letter_code
_entity_poly.pdbx_strand_id
1 'polypeptide(L)'
;MMRIDTSQFLIRVLIIFCLAFNSLEFVPEDNYLIDCGSLENTSVGDRVFLADSLNSSFLFTPEKIFINANSNSIPSTYGLALYKTARIFNGTSNYTFSINKKGRHWIRLYFFPFVNQNFNLSTAKFSVSAQSFTLLKDFQPSSVPTVKEYSLNITENNLVLTFTPSTNSFAFLNALEVISLPNELIPSGAKTVDFGGGNRNLESLALETVARVNMGNEIVPPGNDTLWRFWMSDSGFLSNSKLVLFVSNVGFVNYSSGGVTENVAPLLVYGTATKLNSIADERSIFNATWLFPVDPGFDYFVRFHFCNILNPAPDNLYFNVFLNYEFAAKDLNLSTVGVPYYLDAVTRLDNVDQLSISIGSTNALNTVSNGILNGLEIMKISNSQGSLDASDAKIQPRTTTSNSKSKVWVCVGSAIGASIIITILVLVSVLVCRSRRHGHVVQSTLDQYSISGFKETAEKCLADFGANRPAMGDVLWNLEFALQLQGCDQRGENNEQSNDHYTDISASTAQYSLGSVGDLAGVSMRRVFSQMVRAENAVDHSRKDTSI
;
A
#
# COMPACT_ATOMS: atom_id res chain seq x y z
N MET A 1 -31.77 -45.52 -47.98
CA MET A 1 -31.36 -44.12 -47.72
C MET A 1 -32.33 -43.54 -46.70
N MET A 2 -31.99 -43.59 -45.42
CA MET A 2 -32.92 -43.25 -44.34
C MET A 2 -32.92 -41.73 -44.13
N ARG A 3 -34.07 -41.10 -44.32
CA ARG A 3 -34.24 -39.64 -44.22
C ARG A 3 -34.26 -39.27 -42.73
N ILE A 4 -33.11 -38.93 -42.18
CA ILE A 4 -33.02 -38.43 -40.80
C ILE A 4 -33.84 -37.15 -40.73
N ASP A 5 -34.88 -37.17 -39.91
CA ASP A 5 -35.78 -36.03 -39.76
C ASP A 5 -35.03 -34.89 -39.08
N THR A 6 -34.81 -33.80 -39.82
CA THR A 6 -33.98 -32.67 -39.38
C THR A 6 -34.52 -32.03 -38.10
N SER A 7 -35.83 -32.13 -37.85
CA SER A 7 -36.46 -31.70 -36.60
C SER A 7 -35.99 -32.53 -35.40
N GLN A 8 -35.94 -33.86 -35.52
CA GLN A 8 -35.48 -34.73 -34.42
C GLN A 8 -33.99 -34.56 -34.13
N PHE A 9 -33.18 -34.30 -35.16
CA PHE A 9 -31.76 -33.98 -34.96
C PHE A 9 -31.58 -32.66 -34.21
N LEU A 10 -32.29 -31.60 -34.62
CA LEU A 10 -32.27 -30.31 -33.93
C LEU A 10 -32.76 -30.40 -32.48
N ILE A 11 -33.83 -31.16 -32.19
CA ILE A 11 -34.32 -31.37 -30.83
C ILE A 11 -33.28 -32.12 -29.97
N ARG A 12 -32.62 -33.15 -30.51
CA ARG A 12 -31.54 -33.85 -29.78
C ARG A 12 -30.32 -32.96 -29.54
N VAL A 13 -29.94 -32.15 -30.51
CA VAL A 13 -28.87 -31.15 -30.34
C VAL A 13 -29.25 -30.12 -29.28
N LEU A 14 -30.49 -29.59 -29.31
CA LEU A 14 -31.01 -28.70 -28.27
C LEU A 14 -31.03 -29.34 -26.89
N ILE A 15 -31.44 -30.61 -26.76
CA ILE A 15 -31.41 -31.33 -25.48
C ILE A 15 -29.96 -31.50 -25.00
N ILE A 16 -29.01 -31.85 -25.87
CA ILE A 16 -27.58 -31.95 -25.52
C ILE A 16 -27.02 -30.57 -25.13
N PHE A 17 -27.42 -29.50 -25.81
CA PHE A 17 -27.01 -28.12 -25.51
C PHE A 17 -27.60 -27.63 -24.18
N CYS A 18 -28.87 -27.93 -23.89
CA CYS A 18 -29.50 -27.69 -22.59
C CYS A 18 -28.87 -28.52 -21.46
N LEU A 19 -28.48 -29.78 -21.73
CA LEU A 19 -27.75 -30.61 -20.78
C LEU A 19 -26.33 -30.07 -20.51
N ALA A 20 -25.70 -29.44 -21.50
CA ALA A 20 -24.43 -28.71 -21.34
C ALA A 20 -24.60 -27.33 -20.67
N PHE A 21 -25.84 -26.85 -20.48
CA PHE A 21 -26.19 -25.65 -19.73
C PHE A 21 -26.76 -25.94 -18.33
N ASN A 22 -26.64 -27.17 -17.83
CA ASN A 22 -26.62 -27.33 -16.37
C ASN A 22 -25.43 -26.52 -15.83
N SER A 23 -25.66 -25.77 -14.76
CA SER A 23 -24.63 -24.98 -14.09
C SER A 23 -23.38 -25.83 -13.87
N LEU A 24 -22.24 -25.39 -14.43
CA LEU A 24 -20.93 -25.99 -14.20
C LEU A 24 -20.54 -25.75 -12.73
N GLU A 25 -21.02 -26.63 -11.86
CA GLU A 25 -20.56 -26.74 -10.48
C GLU A 25 -19.04 -26.89 -10.51
N PHE A 26 -18.34 -26.05 -9.74
CA PHE A 26 -16.89 -26.02 -9.79
C PHE A 26 -16.31 -27.32 -9.22
N VAL A 27 -15.74 -28.15 -10.10
CA VAL A 27 -14.98 -29.33 -9.71
C VAL A 27 -13.51 -28.92 -9.54
N PRO A 28 -12.97 -28.93 -8.30
CA PRO A 28 -11.54 -28.70 -8.08
C PRO A 28 -10.69 -29.81 -8.68
N GLU A 29 -9.59 -29.43 -9.33
CA GLU A 29 -8.66 -30.35 -10.01
C GLU A 29 -7.80 -31.12 -8.98
N ASP A 30 -7.19 -30.39 -8.03
CA ASP A 30 -6.68 -30.98 -6.80
C ASP A 30 -7.76 -30.93 -5.72
N ASN A 31 -8.15 -32.10 -5.19
CA ASN A 31 -9.24 -32.25 -4.22
C ASN A 31 -8.93 -33.39 -3.23
N TYR A 32 -8.18 -33.07 -2.17
CA TYR A 32 -7.85 -34.01 -1.11
C TYR A 32 -8.75 -33.76 0.09
N LEU A 33 -9.65 -34.70 0.40
CA LEU A 33 -10.53 -34.70 1.55
C LEU A 33 -10.18 -35.89 2.44
N ILE A 34 -9.68 -35.64 3.66
CA ILE A 34 -9.15 -36.68 4.55
C ILE A 34 -9.85 -36.62 5.92
N ASP A 35 -10.38 -37.75 6.37
CA ASP A 35 -10.82 -38.00 7.74
C ASP A 35 -9.67 -38.67 8.51
N CYS A 36 -9.16 -37.98 9.54
CA CYS A 36 -7.95 -38.35 10.25
C CYS A 36 -8.26 -39.20 11.47
N GLY A 37 -7.80 -40.45 11.47
CA GLY A 37 -8.06 -41.44 12.51
C GLY A 37 -9.29 -42.30 12.28
N SER A 38 -10.04 -42.08 11.20
CA SER A 38 -11.12 -42.99 10.79
C SER A 38 -10.59 -44.28 10.17
N LEU A 39 -11.36 -45.35 10.31
CA LEU A 39 -11.13 -46.66 9.68
C LEU A 39 -11.91 -46.82 8.36
N GLU A 40 -12.89 -45.96 8.11
CA GLU A 40 -13.79 -46.02 6.96
C GLU A 40 -14.01 -44.61 6.38
N ASN A 41 -14.34 -44.52 5.10
CA ASN A 41 -14.59 -43.23 4.46
C ASN A 41 -15.86 -42.58 5.02
N THR A 42 -15.78 -41.28 5.33
CA THR A 42 -16.86 -40.52 5.95
C THR A 42 -17.56 -39.64 4.92
N SER A 43 -18.86 -39.82 4.75
CA SER A 43 -19.69 -38.95 3.92
C SER A 43 -20.24 -37.77 4.75
N VAL A 44 -20.09 -36.56 4.23
CA VAL A 44 -20.68 -35.33 4.77
C VAL A 44 -21.37 -34.61 3.62
N GLY A 45 -22.71 -34.60 3.63
CA GLY A 45 -23.50 -34.25 2.44
C GLY A 45 -22.99 -35.00 1.20
N ASP A 46 -22.71 -34.28 0.13
CA ASP A 46 -22.25 -34.84 -1.15
C ASP A 46 -20.72 -35.07 -1.21
N ARG A 47 -19.97 -34.75 -0.14
CA ARG A 47 -18.52 -34.96 -0.06
C ARG A 47 -18.17 -36.26 0.66
N VAL A 48 -17.18 -36.98 0.12
CA VAL A 48 -16.59 -38.17 0.75
C VAL A 48 -15.17 -37.86 1.19
N PHE A 49 -14.93 -37.95 2.49
CA PHE A 49 -13.61 -37.82 3.11
C PHE A 49 -12.99 -39.22 3.22
N LEU A 50 -11.76 -39.37 2.73
CA LEU A 50 -11.03 -40.64 2.74
C LEU A 50 -10.40 -40.88 4.12
N ALA A 51 -10.54 -42.10 4.64
CA ALA A 51 -9.86 -42.49 5.87
C ALA A 51 -8.33 -42.52 5.66
N ASP A 52 -7.59 -41.74 6.44
CA ASP A 52 -6.12 -41.69 6.37
C ASP A 52 -5.44 -43.03 6.70
N SER A 53 -6.12 -43.88 7.50
CA SER A 53 -5.68 -45.23 7.83
C SER A 53 -5.65 -46.17 6.62
N LEU A 54 -6.53 -45.96 5.64
CA LEU A 54 -6.65 -46.76 4.42
C LEU A 54 -5.68 -46.31 3.32
N ASN A 55 -5.22 -45.06 3.35
CA ASN A 55 -4.33 -44.51 2.33
C ASN A 55 -3.22 -43.60 2.90
N SER A 56 -2.16 -44.21 3.42
CA SER A 56 -1.03 -43.48 4.01
C SER A 56 0.07 -43.08 3.01
N SER A 57 -0.18 -43.06 1.70
CA SER A 57 0.86 -42.66 0.72
C SER A 57 1.27 -41.19 0.85
N PHE A 58 0.35 -40.35 1.32
CA PHE A 58 0.56 -38.91 1.49
C PHE A 58 1.25 -38.56 2.81
N LEU A 59 1.33 -39.46 3.79
CA LEU A 59 1.69 -39.13 5.17
C LEU A 59 2.96 -39.83 5.64
N PHE A 60 4.01 -39.05 5.89
CA PHE A 60 5.15 -39.46 6.68
C PHE A 60 4.93 -39.14 8.17
N THR A 61 5.09 -40.12 9.05
CA THR A 61 4.92 -39.95 10.49
C THR A 61 5.72 -41.01 11.26
N PRO A 62 6.27 -40.71 12.45
CA PRO A 62 6.98 -41.70 13.26
C PRO A 62 6.07 -42.84 13.75
N GLU A 63 4.81 -42.53 14.07
CA GLU A 63 3.88 -43.45 14.72
C GLU A 63 2.47 -43.35 14.09
N LYS A 64 1.76 -44.49 14.03
CA LYS A 64 0.36 -44.55 13.57
C LYS A 64 -0.56 -44.64 14.78
N ILE A 65 -1.00 -43.49 15.28
CA ILE A 65 -1.89 -43.39 16.45
C ILE A 65 -3.21 -42.76 16.02
N PHE A 66 -4.31 -43.47 16.29
CA PHE A 66 -5.67 -43.09 15.99
C PHE A 66 -6.52 -43.18 17.26
N ILE A 67 -7.40 -42.20 17.50
CA ILE A 67 -8.33 -42.19 18.63
C ILE A 67 -9.72 -41.74 18.18
N ASN A 68 -10.73 -42.09 18.97
CA ASN A 68 -12.13 -41.74 18.71
C ASN A 68 -12.75 -40.94 19.87
N ALA A 69 -13.67 -40.04 19.53
CA ALA A 69 -14.48 -39.32 20.50
C ALA A 69 -15.58 -40.25 21.03
N ASN A 70 -15.97 -40.04 22.29
CA ASN A 70 -17.19 -40.65 22.80
C ASN A 70 -18.40 -39.90 22.22
N SER A 71 -19.49 -40.60 21.86
CA SER A 71 -20.65 -40.00 21.18
C SER A 71 -21.27 -38.83 21.95
N ASN A 72 -21.15 -38.84 23.29
CA ASN A 72 -21.80 -37.89 24.17
C ASN A 72 -21.01 -36.58 24.35
N SER A 73 -19.77 -36.49 23.87
CA SER A 73 -18.95 -35.28 24.04
C SER A 73 -18.96 -34.33 22.84
N ILE A 74 -19.62 -34.67 21.74
CA ILE A 74 -19.49 -33.94 20.46
C ILE A 74 -20.67 -32.96 20.27
N PRO A 75 -20.44 -31.65 20.11
CA PRO A 75 -21.51 -30.67 19.86
C PRO A 75 -22.23 -30.92 18.53
N SER A 76 -23.55 -30.71 18.48
CA SER A 76 -24.36 -30.86 17.27
C SER A 76 -24.07 -29.76 16.24
N THR A 77 -22.99 -29.92 15.48
CA THR A 77 -22.52 -29.00 14.43
C THR A 77 -22.59 -29.63 13.03
N TYR A 78 -22.60 -28.80 11.99
CA TYR A 78 -22.43 -29.28 10.62
C TYR A 78 -21.05 -29.93 10.46
N GLY A 79 -20.98 -31.04 9.73
CA GLY A 79 -19.73 -31.81 9.62
C GLY A 79 -19.36 -32.62 10.87
N LEU A 80 -20.27 -32.80 11.84
CA LEU A 80 -20.10 -33.61 13.08
C LEU A 80 -19.24 -34.87 12.92
N ALA A 81 -19.43 -35.60 11.82
CA ALA A 81 -18.73 -36.86 11.56
C ALA A 81 -17.19 -36.70 11.53
N LEU A 82 -16.69 -35.59 10.96
CA LEU A 82 -15.26 -35.29 10.85
C LEU A 82 -14.59 -34.97 12.19
N TYR A 83 -15.36 -34.83 13.28
CA TYR A 83 -14.86 -34.58 14.63
C TYR A 83 -14.96 -35.81 15.54
N LYS A 84 -15.42 -36.96 15.02
CA LYS A 84 -15.53 -38.23 15.77
C LYS A 84 -14.19 -38.94 15.95
N THR A 85 -13.20 -38.57 15.15
CA THR A 85 -11.90 -39.24 15.05
C THR A 85 -10.79 -38.19 15.10
N ALA A 86 -9.61 -38.62 15.55
CA ALA A 86 -8.40 -37.82 15.47
C ALA A 86 -7.19 -38.71 15.22
N ARG A 87 -6.27 -38.19 14.41
CA ARG A 87 -4.91 -38.70 14.28
C ARG A 87 -3.98 -37.95 15.23
N ILE A 88 -3.09 -38.68 15.90
CA ILE A 88 -2.08 -38.10 16.81
C ILE A 88 -0.69 -38.16 16.18
N PHE A 89 0.12 -37.15 16.47
CA PHE A 89 1.52 -37.06 16.08
C PHE A 89 2.38 -36.78 17.33
N ASN A 90 3.14 -37.77 17.79
CA ASN A 90 4.11 -37.65 18.88
C ASN A 90 5.47 -37.08 18.44
N GLY A 91 5.65 -36.86 17.13
CA GLY A 91 6.85 -36.25 16.55
C GLY A 91 6.54 -35.65 15.19
N THR A 92 7.50 -34.90 14.63
CA THR A 92 7.31 -34.17 13.37
C THR A 92 6.81 -35.09 12.26
N SER A 93 5.67 -34.73 11.69
CA SER A 93 4.93 -35.53 10.70
C SER A 93 4.50 -34.66 9.53
N ASN A 94 4.62 -35.17 8.31
CA ASN A 94 4.48 -34.41 7.08
C ASN A 94 3.42 -35.04 6.17
N TYR A 95 2.40 -34.28 5.80
CA TYR A 95 1.57 -34.61 4.64
C TYR A 95 2.18 -34.02 3.37
N THR A 96 2.26 -34.81 2.30
CA THR A 96 2.75 -34.42 0.98
C THR A 96 1.67 -34.69 -0.05
N PHE A 97 1.20 -33.64 -0.70
CA PHE A 97 0.19 -33.67 -1.77
C PHE A 97 0.83 -33.37 -3.10
N SER A 98 0.56 -34.17 -4.13
CA SER A 98 0.92 -33.82 -5.50
C SER A 98 -0.07 -32.81 -6.06
N ILE A 99 0.43 -31.76 -6.70
CA ILE A 99 -0.35 -30.63 -7.18
C ILE A 99 -0.39 -30.66 -8.69
N ASN A 100 -1.58 -30.90 -9.24
CA ASN A 100 -1.84 -30.91 -10.68
C ASN A 100 -2.03 -29.47 -11.19
N LYS A 101 -2.83 -28.66 -10.46
CA LYS A 101 -3.18 -27.29 -10.83
C LYS A 101 -2.39 -26.27 -10.03
N LYS A 102 -1.32 -25.73 -10.62
CA LYS A 102 -0.58 -24.61 -10.00
C LYS A 102 -1.47 -23.38 -9.79
N GLY A 103 -1.35 -22.75 -8.64
CA GLY A 103 -2.16 -21.58 -8.25
C GLY A 103 -2.66 -21.64 -6.81
N ARG A 104 -3.71 -20.85 -6.54
CA ARG A 104 -4.36 -20.76 -5.22
C ARG A 104 -4.99 -22.09 -4.81
N HIS A 105 -4.72 -22.52 -3.59
CA HIS A 105 -5.34 -23.64 -2.90
C HIS A 105 -5.88 -23.20 -1.55
N TRP A 106 -7.02 -23.75 -1.12
CA TRP A 106 -7.37 -23.77 0.30
C TRP A 106 -6.76 -24.97 1.00
N ILE A 107 -6.32 -24.74 2.24
CA ILE A 107 -5.97 -25.75 3.23
C ILE A 107 -6.92 -25.54 4.41
N ARG A 108 -7.74 -26.53 4.76
CA ARG A 108 -8.62 -26.48 5.94
C ARG A 108 -8.18 -27.52 6.96
N LEU A 109 -7.89 -27.07 8.18
CA LEU A 109 -7.49 -27.92 9.30
C LEU A 109 -8.64 -27.98 10.32
N TYR A 110 -9.14 -29.18 10.59
CA TYR A 110 -10.23 -29.42 11.53
C TYR A 110 -9.69 -29.85 12.90
N PHE A 111 -10.04 -29.10 13.94
CA PHE A 111 -9.65 -29.39 15.33
C PHE A 111 -10.86 -29.40 16.26
N PHE A 112 -11.06 -30.52 16.95
CA PHE A 112 -11.97 -30.65 18.08
C PHE A 112 -11.31 -31.53 19.15
N PRO A 113 -10.99 -30.98 20.34
CA PRO A 113 -10.36 -31.75 21.38
C PRO A 113 -11.38 -32.57 22.18
N PHE A 114 -11.03 -33.82 22.46
CA PHE A 114 -11.73 -34.72 23.35
C PHE A 114 -10.73 -35.54 24.18
N VAL A 115 -11.22 -36.35 25.12
CA VAL A 115 -10.39 -37.24 25.93
C VAL A 115 -10.66 -38.69 25.53
N ASN A 116 -9.60 -39.42 25.18
CA ASN A 116 -9.66 -40.86 24.87
C ASN A 116 -8.34 -41.55 25.25
N GLN A 117 -8.41 -42.72 25.88
CA GLN A 117 -7.26 -43.46 26.39
C GLN A 117 -6.34 -42.56 27.25
N ASN A 118 -5.07 -42.43 26.85
CA ASN A 118 -4.04 -41.63 27.52
C ASN A 118 -3.93 -40.19 26.95
N PHE A 119 -4.75 -39.83 25.96
CA PHE A 119 -4.70 -38.53 25.30
C PHE A 119 -5.85 -37.63 25.74
N ASN A 120 -5.49 -36.48 26.32
CA ASN A 120 -6.38 -35.34 26.51
C ASN A 120 -6.03 -34.30 25.44
N LEU A 121 -6.78 -34.27 24.33
CA LEU A 121 -6.45 -33.41 23.19
C LEU A 121 -6.40 -31.91 23.56
N SER A 122 -7.11 -31.49 24.61
CA SER A 122 -7.07 -30.10 25.11
C SER A 122 -5.70 -29.68 25.65
N THR A 123 -4.77 -30.62 25.89
CA THR A 123 -3.38 -30.31 26.31
C THR A 123 -2.37 -30.37 25.16
N ALA A 124 -2.83 -30.57 23.91
CA ALA A 124 -1.97 -30.55 22.74
C ALA A 124 -1.37 -29.15 22.54
N LYS A 125 -0.07 -29.09 22.23
CA LYS A 125 0.64 -27.88 21.85
C LYS A 125 1.57 -28.17 20.68
N PHE A 126 1.36 -27.49 19.56
CA PHE A 126 2.09 -27.78 18.33
C PHE A 126 2.07 -26.61 17.34
N SER A 127 2.97 -26.65 16.36
CA SER A 127 3.00 -25.72 15.23
C SER A 127 2.66 -26.44 13.94
N VAL A 128 2.08 -25.70 12.97
CA VAL A 128 1.79 -26.19 11.63
C VAL A 128 2.35 -25.21 10.60
N SER A 129 3.15 -25.72 9.66
CA SER A 129 3.63 -24.95 8.51
C SER A 129 3.22 -25.58 7.19
N ALA A 130 3.16 -24.75 6.15
CA ALA A 130 2.93 -25.16 4.77
C ALA A 130 4.03 -24.56 3.90
N GLN A 131 4.93 -25.39 3.38
CA GLN A 131 6.18 -24.96 2.76
C GLN A 131 6.93 -23.95 3.64
N SER A 132 7.08 -22.70 3.18
CA SER A 132 7.75 -21.60 3.90
C SER A 132 6.83 -20.78 4.82
N PHE A 133 5.52 -21.04 4.84
CA PHE A 133 4.56 -20.28 5.64
C PHE A 133 4.28 -20.95 6.99
N THR A 134 4.30 -20.15 8.07
CA THR A 134 3.81 -20.58 9.39
C THR A 134 2.31 -20.30 9.46
N LEU A 135 1.50 -21.37 9.52
CA LEU A 135 0.04 -21.28 9.60
C LEU A 135 -0.45 -21.17 11.04
N LEU A 136 0.20 -21.93 11.94
CA LEU A 136 -0.05 -21.99 13.38
C LEU A 136 1.28 -22.13 14.11
N LYS A 137 1.45 -21.43 15.23
CA LYS A 137 2.65 -21.56 16.06
C LYS A 137 2.27 -21.76 17.51
N ASP A 138 2.83 -22.79 18.14
CA ASP A 138 2.58 -23.10 19.55
C ASP A 138 1.06 -23.23 19.91
N PHE A 139 0.24 -23.58 18.91
CA PHE A 139 -1.22 -23.62 18.95
C PHE A 139 -1.74 -24.59 20.00
N GLN A 140 -2.79 -24.15 20.68
CA GLN A 140 -3.59 -24.91 21.63
C GLN A 140 -5.05 -24.90 21.17
N PRO A 141 -5.76 -26.04 21.20
CA PRO A 141 -7.11 -26.13 20.67
C PRO A 141 -8.15 -25.45 21.57
N SER A 142 -9.17 -24.87 20.94
CA SER A 142 -10.37 -24.38 21.64
C SER A 142 -11.25 -25.55 22.11
N SER A 143 -12.06 -25.35 23.14
CA SER A 143 -13.02 -26.35 23.64
C SER A 143 -14.18 -26.65 22.68
N VAL A 144 -14.38 -25.82 21.66
CA VAL A 144 -15.37 -26.02 20.59
C VAL A 144 -14.71 -26.52 19.30
N PRO A 145 -15.45 -27.23 18.41
CA PRO A 145 -14.96 -27.56 17.08
C PRO A 145 -14.56 -26.31 16.32
N THR A 146 -13.37 -26.33 15.72
CA THR A 146 -12.81 -25.23 14.92
C THR A 146 -12.33 -25.72 13.56
N VAL A 147 -12.41 -24.83 12.57
CA VAL A 147 -11.80 -25.01 11.25
C VAL A 147 -10.88 -23.83 11.02
N LYS A 148 -9.62 -24.10 10.72
CA LYS A 148 -8.66 -23.09 10.27
C LYS A 148 -8.51 -23.17 8.76
N GLU A 149 -9.01 -22.16 8.04
CA GLU A 149 -8.98 -22.07 6.57
C GLU A 149 -7.87 -21.11 6.13
N TYR A 150 -6.96 -21.60 5.30
CA TYR A 150 -5.84 -20.85 4.74
C TYR A 150 -5.86 -20.88 3.22
N SER A 151 -5.45 -19.80 2.56
CA SER A 151 -5.25 -19.78 1.10
C SER A 151 -3.81 -19.46 0.71
N LEU A 152 -3.14 -20.42 0.07
CA LEU A 152 -1.75 -20.31 -0.37
C LEU A 152 -1.65 -20.45 -1.90
N ASN A 153 -0.70 -19.76 -2.51
CA ASN A 153 -0.41 -19.88 -3.93
C ASN A 153 0.72 -20.90 -4.14
N ILE A 154 0.42 -22.05 -4.73
CA ILE A 154 1.34 -23.17 -4.88
C ILE A 154 1.90 -23.21 -6.30
N THR A 155 3.20 -23.00 -6.42
CA THR A 155 3.95 -22.97 -7.70
C THR A 155 4.76 -24.24 -7.94
N GLU A 156 5.01 -25.02 -6.89
CA GLU A 156 5.70 -26.31 -6.92
C GLU A 156 4.76 -27.45 -7.32
N ASN A 157 5.33 -28.61 -7.66
CA ASN A 157 4.55 -29.81 -8.01
C ASN A 157 4.04 -30.57 -6.78
N ASN A 158 4.48 -30.20 -5.57
CA ASN A 158 4.01 -30.78 -4.33
C ASN A 158 3.75 -29.68 -3.29
N LEU A 159 2.73 -29.87 -2.45
CA LEU A 159 2.49 -29.11 -1.22
C LEU A 159 2.85 -30.00 -0.03
N VAL A 160 3.70 -29.51 0.86
CA VAL A 160 4.05 -30.19 2.12
C VAL A 160 3.48 -29.42 3.30
N LEU A 161 2.66 -30.10 4.12
CA LEU A 161 2.16 -29.61 5.41
C LEU A 161 2.91 -30.34 6.54
N THR A 162 3.55 -29.59 7.44
CA THR A 162 4.39 -30.13 8.50
C THR A 162 3.78 -29.83 9.87
N PHE A 163 3.48 -30.88 10.63
CA PHE A 163 2.99 -30.80 12.01
C PHE A 163 4.17 -31.05 12.96
N THR A 164 4.46 -30.08 13.82
CA THR A 164 5.59 -30.14 14.77
C THR A 164 5.10 -29.96 16.21
N PRO A 165 5.02 -31.04 17.01
CA PRO A 165 4.71 -30.95 18.44
C PRO A 165 5.73 -30.12 19.21
N SER A 166 5.28 -29.39 20.23
CA SER A 166 6.16 -28.77 21.23
C SER A 166 6.77 -29.85 22.14
N THR A 167 7.89 -29.56 22.79
CA THR A 167 8.57 -30.47 23.73
C THR A 167 7.60 -30.98 24.81
N ASN A 168 7.58 -32.30 25.03
CA ASN A 168 6.68 -33.00 25.95
C ASN A 168 5.18 -32.79 25.65
N SER A 169 4.83 -32.55 24.38
CA SER A 169 3.46 -32.49 23.89
C SER A 169 3.30 -33.30 22.60
N PHE A 170 2.10 -33.25 22.01
CA PHE A 170 1.74 -33.93 20.76
C PHE A 170 0.92 -32.98 19.89
N ALA A 171 0.87 -33.26 18.60
CA ALA A 171 -0.07 -32.62 17.67
C ALA A 171 -1.24 -33.57 17.37
N PHE A 172 -2.38 -33.03 16.96
CA PHE A 172 -3.49 -33.83 16.45
C PHE A 172 -4.20 -33.12 15.30
N LEU A 173 -4.99 -33.89 14.54
CA LEU A 173 -5.86 -33.39 13.48
C LEU A 173 -7.08 -34.31 13.37
N ASN A 174 -8.28 -33.74 13.20
CA ASN A 174 -9.52 -34.51 13.02
C ASN A 174 -9.85 -34.74 11.54
N ALA A 175 -9.66 -33.72 10.71
CA ALA A 175 -9.81 -33.81 9.26
C ALA A 175 -8.97 -32.74 8.54
N LEU A 176 -8.75 -32.95 7.25
CA LEU A 176 -7.91 -32.12 6.39
C LEU A 176 -8.54 -31.98 5.01
N GLU A 177 -8.69 -30.74 4.52
CA GLU A 177 -8.97 -30.46 3.11
C GLU A 177 -7.76 -29.75 2.47
N VAL A 178 -7.38 -30.17 1.26
CA VAL A 178 -6.50 -29.42 0.36
C VAL A 178 -7.17 -29.36 -1.01
N ILE A 179 -7.61 -28.17 -1.41
CA ILE A 179 -8.51 -27.97 -2.56
C ILE A 179 -8.00 -26.83 -3.44
N SER A 180 -7.82 -27.09 -4.74
CA SER A 180 -7.48 -26.06 -5.74
C SER A 180 -8.64 -25.08 -5.98
N LEU A 181 -8.35 -23.79 -6.17
CA LEU A 181 -9.37 -22.74 -6.26
C LEU A 181 -9.63 -22.25 -7.69
N PRO A 182 -10.82 -21.71 -7.98
CA PRO A 182 -11.07 -20.82 -9.10
C PRO A 182 -10.18 -19.56 -9.02
N ASN A 183 -9.68 -19.09 -10.16
CA ASN A 183 -8.79 -17.94 -10.23
C ASN A 183 -9.49 -16.60 -9.86
N GLU A 184 -10.82 -16.57 -9.93
CA GLU A 184 -11.67 -15.40 -9.65
C GLU A 184 -11.84 -15.10 -8.14
N LEU A 185 -11.57 -16.07 -7.26
CA LEU A 185 -11.84 -15.88 -5.83
C LEU A 185 -10.93 -14.88 -5.15
N ILE A 186 -9.62 -14.93 -5.40
CA ILE A 186 -8.63 -14.09 -4.71
C ILE A 186 -7.81 -13.38 -5.79
N PRO A 187 -7.87 -12.04 -5.89
CA PRO A 187 -7.16 -11.31 -6.93
C PRO A 187 -5.64 -11.35 -6.68
N SER A 188 -4.88 -11.02 -7.73
CA SER A 188 -3.43 -10.82 -7.63
C SER A 188 -3.05 -9.63 -6.73
N GLY A 189 -3.93 -8.65 -6.58
CA GLY A 189 -3.78 -7.56 -5.63
C GLY A 189 -5.07 -6.79 -5.37
N ALA A 190 -5.09 -6.01 -4.28
CA ALA A 190 -6.22 -5.20 -3.87
C ALA A 190 -5.79 -3.83 -3.32
N LYS A 191 -6.67 -2.82 -3.45
CA LYS A 191 -6.35 -1.44 -3.08
C LYS A 191 -6.20 -1.27 -1.58
N THR A 192 -5.16 -0.55 -1.14
CA THR A 192 -5.00 -0.16 0.27
C THR A 192 -5.77 1.12 0.57
N VAL A 193 -6.56 1.14 1.65
CA VAL A 193 -7.39 2.30 2.04
C VAL A 193 -6.63 3.39 2.80
N ASP A 194 -5.46 3.06 3.35
CA ASP A 194 -4.66 3.96 4.18
C ASP A 194 -4.19 5.23 3.42
N PHE A 195 -3.95 6.32 4.16
CA PHE A 195 -3.52 7.62 3.63
C PHE A 195 -2.32 7.55 2.67
N GLY A 196 -2.61 7.58 1.37
CA GLY A 196 -1.63 7.54 0.30
C GLY A 196 -2.19 6.86 -0.96
N GLY A 197 -3.04 5.85 -0.77
CA GLY A 197 -3.56 5.02 -1.86
C GLY A 197 -2.47 4.11 -2.45
N GLY A 198 -2.77 2.82 -2.58
CA GLY A 198 -1.81 1.84 -3.02
C GLY A 198 -2.47 0.56 -3.50
N ASN A 199 -1.65 -0.41 -3.93
CA ASN A 199 -2.10 -1.74 -4.30
C ASN A 199 -1.23 -2.77 -3.58
N ARG A 200 -1.84 -3.64 -2.79
CA ARG A 200 -1.15 -4.73 -2.12
C ARG A 200 -1.17 -5.95 -3.04
N ASN A 201 0.00 -6.39 -3.50
CA ASN A 201 0.12 -7.70 -4.16
C ASN A 201 -0.16 -8.80 -3.11
N LEU A 202 -1.01 -9.77 -3.49
CA LEU A 202 -1.41 -10.91 -2.69
C LEU A 202 -0.82 -12.24 -3.21
N GLU A 203 -0.36 -12.30 -4.46
CA GLU A 203 0.06 -13.53 -5.17
C GLU A 203 1.10 -14.34 -4.40
N SER A 204 2.06 -13.68 -3.74
CA SER A 204 3.14 -14.32 -2.98
C SER A 204 2.85 -14.42 -1.47
N LEU A 205 1.61 -14.12 -1.03
CA LEU A 205 1.23 -14.05 0.38
C LEU A 205 0.20 -15.13 0.71
N ALA A 206 0.37 -15.76 1.87
CA ALA A 206 -0.62 -16.65 2.44
C ALA A 206 -1.73 -15.82 3.10
N LEU A 207 -2.96 -16.33 3.04
CA LEU A 207 -4.13 -15.72 3.67
C LEU A 207 -4.71 -16.68 4.71
N GLU A 208 -5.19 -16.17 5.85
CA GLU A 208 -6.05 -16.92 6.79
C GLU A 208 -7.45 -16.31 6.74
N THR A 209 -8.49 -17.12 6.48
CA THR A 209 -9.88 -16.65 6.57
C THR A 209 -10.23 -16.44 8.05
N VAL A 210 -10.47 -15.19 8.44
CA VAL A 210 -10.85 -14.82 9.81
C VAL A 210 -12.36 -14.87 9.99
N ALA A 211 -13.10 -14.30 9.04
CA ALA A 211 -14.55 -14.30 9.05
C ALA A 211 -15.12 -14.32 7.63
N ARG A 212 -16.28 -14.94 7.51
CA ARG A 212 -17.09 -14.98 6.30
C ARG A 212 -18.54 -14.83 6.69
N VAL A 213 -19.16 -13.73 6.27
CA VAL A 213 -20.37 -13.20 6.89
C VAL A 213 -21.43 -13.02 5.83
N ASN A 214 -22.59 -13.61 6.07
CA ASN A 214 -23.82 -13.33 5.35
C ASN A 214 -24.60 -12.24 6.09
N MET A 215 -25.06 -11.23 5.36
CA MET A 215 -25.80 -10.10 5.92
C MET A 215 -27.30 -10.35 5.85
N GLY A 216 -28.06 -9.75 6.76
CA GLY A 216 -29.50 -9.98 6.90
C GLY A 216 -29.85 -10.90 8.08
N ASN A 217 -28.90 -11.16 8.98
CA ASN A 217 -29.05 -12.07 10.11
C ASN A 217 -29.42 -13.53 9.74
N GLU A 218 -28.93 -14.04 8.62
CA GLU A 218 -29.10 -15.43 8.18
C GLU A 218 -27.75 -16.12 8.00
N ILE A 219 -27.70 -17.45 8.16
CA ILE A 219 -26.50 -18.26 7.90
C ILE A 219 -26.59 -18.95 6.53
N VAL A 220 -25.45 -19.18 5.88
CA VAL A 220 -25.37 -20.08 4.72
C VAL A 220 -24.50 -21.30 5.10
N PRO A 221 -25.10 -22.50 5.24
CA PRO A 221 -24.34 -23.71 5.55
C PRO A 221 -23.52 -24.18 4.33
N PRO A 222 -22.46 -25.00 4.52
CA PRO A 222 -21.59 -25.43 3.42
C PRO A 222 -22.31 -26.14 2.27
N GLY A 223 -23.37 -26.89 2.55
CA GLY A 223 -24.20 -27.55 1.51
C GLY A 223 -25.01 -26.59 0.63
N ASN A 224 -24.99 -25.28 0.89
CA ASN A 224 -25.62 -24.23 0.09
C ASN A 224 -24.60 -23.25 -0.52
N ASP A 225 -23.30 -23.58 -0.46
CA ASP A 225 -22.20 -22.83 -1.07
C ASP A 225 -21.44 -23.75 -2.04
N THR A 226 -21.22 -23.32 -3.29
CA THR A 226 -20.59 -24.16 -4.33
C THR A 226 -19.17 -24.62 -3.97
N LEU A 227 -18.53 -23.96 -3.00
CA LEU A 227 -17.18 -24.26 -2.54
C LEU A 227 -17.13 -24.71 -1.07
N TRP A 228 -18.28 -25.04 -0.51
CA TRP A 228 -18.47 -25.51 0.88
C TRP A 228 -17.89 -24.55 1.93
N ARG A 229 -18.03 -23.26 1.70
CA ARG A 229 -17.76 -22.25 2.72
C ARG A 229 -18.95 -22.12 3.67
N PHE A 230 -18.68 -21.98 4.96
CA PHE A 230 -19.69 -21.52 5.91
C PHE A 230 -19.74 -19.99 5.93
N TRP A 231 -20.94 -19.42 5.80
CA TRP A 231 -21.18 -17.99 6.01
C TRP A 231 -22.01 -17.80 7.28
N MET A 232 -21.46 -17.09 8.26
CA MET A 232 -22.13 -16.81 9.54
C MET A 232 -23.00 -15.55 9.49
N SER A 233 -23.98 -15.42 10.38
CA SER A 233 -24.81 -14.21 10.50
C SER A 233 -23.99 -12.98 10.93
N ASP A 234 -24.34 -11.81 10.40
CA ASP A 234 -23.75 -10.52 10.76
C ASP A 234 -24.13 -10.00 12.16
N SER A 235 -25.17 -10.58 12.78
CA SER A 235 -25.75 -10.08 14.04
C SER A 235 -24.78 -10.08 15.23
N GLY A 236 -23.79 -10.99 15.23
CA GLY A 236 -22.77 -11.10 16.27
C GLY A 236 -21.73 -9.98 16.27
N PHE A 237 -21.63 -9.23 15.16
CA PHE A 237 -20.61 -8.19 14.95
C PHE A 237 -21.19 -6.78 14.90
N LEU A 238 -22.51 -6.65 14.69
CA LEU A 238 -23.18 -5.37 14.52
C LEU A 238 -23.23 -4.56 15.83
N SER A 239 -22.64 -3.37 15.84
CA SER A 239 -22.50 -2.51 17.02
C SER A 239 -23.84 -1.93 17.52
N ASN A 240 -24.77 -1.59 16.61
CA ASN A 240 -26.08 -1.05 16.97
C ASN A 240 -27.18 -1.51 15.99
N SER A 241 -27.98 -2.48 16.42
CA SER A 241 -29.07 -3.06 15.63
C SER A 241 -30.22 -2.10 15.31
N LYS A 242 -30.36 -0.97 16.02
CA LYS A 242 -31.42 0.02 15.75
C LYS A 242 -31.21 0.82 14.46
N LEU A 243 -29.96 0.89 13.99
CA LEU A 243 -29.55 1.62 12.80
C LEU A 243 -29.76 0.84 11.49
N VAL A 244 -30.21 -0.41 11.57
CA VAL A 244 -30.36 -1.27 10.38
C VAL A 244 -31.72 -1.92 10.27
N LEU A 245 -32.01 -2.43 9.08
CA LEU A 245 -33.11 -3.33 8.78
C LEU A 245 -32.55 -4.52 7.98
N PHE A 246 -33.01 -5.73 8.28
CA PHE A 246 -32.68 -6.91 7.47
C PHE A 246 -33.66 -7.03 6.30
N VAL A 247 -33.16 -7.42 5.13
CA VAL A 247 -33.97 -7.64 3.91
C VAL A 247 -33.53 -8.92 3.21
N SER A 248 -34.49 -9.64 2.62
CA SER A 248 -34.26 -10.87 1.86
C SER A 248 -35.15 -10.86 0.62
N ASN A 249 -34.55 -11.10 -0.55
CA ASN A 249 -35.23 -11.16 -1.84
C ASN A 249 -34.36 -11.94 -2.84
N VAL A 250 -34.09 -13.21 -2.51
CA VAL A 250 -33.22 -14.13 -3.27
C VAL A 250 -33.57 -14.21 -4.76
N GLY A 251 -34.86 -14.16 -5.10
CA GLY A 251 -35.34 -14.24 -6.49
C GLY A 251 -35.02 -13.03 -7.38
N PHE A 252 -34.47 -11.94 -6.84
CA PHE A 252 -34.00 -10.81 -7.65
C PHE A 252 -32.57 -10.98 -8.16
N VAL A 253 -31.79 -11.89 -7.58
CA VAL A 253 -30.36 -12.04 -7.91
C VAL A 253 -30.18 -12.67 -9.29
N ASN A 254 -29.35 -12.03 -10.13
CA ASN A 254 -29.07 -12.45 -11.50
C ASN A 254 -27.58 -12.30 -11.84
N TYR A 255 -26.85 -13.41 -11.77
CA TYR A 255 -25.42 -13.50 -12.13
C TYR A 255 -25.14 -13.24 -13.63
N SER A 256 -26.11 -13.49 -14.51
CA SER A 256 -25.93 -13.46 -15.98
C SER A 256 -25.45 -12.10 -16.53
N SER A 257 -25.61 -11.03 -15.76
CA SER A 257 -25.37 -9.65 -16.20
C SER A 257 -24.15 -8.99 -15.55
N GLY A 258 -23.52 -9.62 -14.54
CA GLY A 258 -22.58 -8.95 -13.63
C GLY A 258 -21.11 -9.38 -13.74
N GLY A 259 -20.78 -10.46 -14.45
CA GLY A 259 -19.43 -11.05 -14.50
C GLY A 259 -18.99 -11.76 -13.21
N VAL A 260 -19.70 -11.53 -12.10
CA VAL A 260 -19.61 -12.30 -10.85
C VAL A 260 -20.29 -13.67 -11.05
N THR A 261 -19.74 -14.71 -10.43
CA THR A 261 -20.25 -16.10 -10.47
C THR A 261 -20.73 -16.56 -9.08
N GLU A 262 -21.47 -17.67 -9.03
CA GLU A 262 -21.85 -18.32 -7.76
C GLU A 262 -20.65 -18.80 -6.93
N ASN A 263 -19.49 -19.04 -7.57
CA ASN A 263 -18.25 -19.36 -6.87
C ASN A 263 -17.78 -18.18 -6.02
N VAL A 264 -17.93 -16.94 -6.50
CA VAL A 264 -17.52 -15.74 -5.74
C VAL A 264 -18.31 -15.66 -4.44
N ALA A 265 -19.65 -15.74 -4.51
CA ALA A 265 -20.51 -16.01 -3.37
C ALA A 265 -21.87 -16.56 -3.85
N PRO A 266 -22.52 -17.43 -3.07
CA PRO A 266 -23.72 -18.16 -3.50
C PRO A 266 -24.96 -17.26 -3.51
N LEU A 267 -26.01 -17.73 -4.18
CA LEU A 267 -27.26 -17.01 -4.40
C LEU A 267 -27.86 -16.42 -3.11
N LEU A 268 -27.76 -17.18 -2.00
CA LEU A 268 -28.26 -16.77 -0.70
C LEU A 268 -27.52 -15.55 -0.13
N VAL A 269 -26.21 -15.40 -0.37
CA VAL A 269 -25.43 -14.25 0.11
C VAL A 269 -25.84 -12.97 -0.59
N TYR A 270 -25.97 -12.99 -1.92
CA TYR A 270 -26.47 -11.82 -2.65
C TYR A 270 -27.98 -11.61 -2.47
N GLY A 271 -28.71 -12.65 -2.06
CA GLY A 271 -30.15 -12.66 -1.85
C GLY A 271 -30.61 -12.09 -0.50
N THR A 272 -29.73 -11.97 0.49
CA THR A 272 -29.99 -11.32 1.78
C THR A 272 -29.11 -10.09 1.95
N ALA A 273 -29.52 -9.16 2.82
CA ALA A 273 -28.72 -8.00 3.17
C ALA A 273 -29.13 -7.32 4.48
N THR A 274 -28.18 -6.57 5.03
CA THR A 274 -28.42 -5.59 6.09
C THR A 274 -28.37 -4.20 5.46
N LYS A 275 -29.46 -3.42 5.59
CA LYS A 275 -29.58 -2.05 5.04
C LYS A 275 -29.71 -0.99 6.12
N LEU A 276 -29.40 0.27 5.80
CA LEU A 276 -29.58 1.41 6.72
C LEU A 276 -31.07 1.66 7.04
N ASN A 277 -31.36 1.97 8.31
CA ASN A 277 -32.70 2.31 8.78
C ASN A 277 -33.00 3.82 8.61
N SER A 278 -33.11 4.29 7.37
CA SER A 278 -33.35 5.71 7.05
C SER A 278 -34.72 6.25 7.53
N ILE A 279 -35.63 5.37 7.98
CA ILE A 279 -36.98 5.74 8.46
C ILE A 279 -36.91 6.33 9.88
N ALA A 280 -35.84 6.06 10.64
CA ALA A 280 -35.72 6.55 12.01
C ALA A 280 -35.51 8.08 12.09
N ASP A 281 -34.83 8.68 11.11
CA ASP A 281 -34.68 10.13 10.92
C ASP A 281 -34.09 10.37 9.52
N GLU A 282 -34.88 10.94 8.60
CA GLU A 282 -34.51 11.17 7.19
C GLU A 282 -33.30 12.09 7.00
N ARG A 283 -32.87 12.83 8.04
CA ARG A 283 -31.73 13.76 8.01
C ARG A 283 -30.55 13.31 8.86
N SER A 284 -30.65 12.17 9.54
CA SER A 284 -29.59 11.67 10.40
C SER A 284 -28.47 11.05 9.56
N ILE A 285 -27.29 11.68 9.60
CA ILE A 285 -26.08 11.11 9.02
C ILE A 285 -25.54 10.09 10.03
N PHE A 286 -25.80 8.81 9.78
CA PHE A 286 -25.28 7.71 10.59
C PHE A 286 -24.63 6.62 9.74
N ASN A 287 -23.80 5.83 10.43
CA ASN A 287 -23.13 4.65 9.90
C ASN A 287 -23.66 3.41 10.63
N ALA A 288 -23.96 2.34 9.90
CA ALA A 288 -24.06 1.01 10.46
C ALA A 288 -22.65 0.40 10.48
N THR A 289 -22.22 -0.08 11.64
CA THR A 289 -20.84 -0.54 11.88
C THR A 289 -20.84 -1.95 12.44
N TRP A 290 -20.04 -2.82 11.81
CA TRP A 290 -19.69 -4.15 12.31
C TRP A 290 -18.25 -4.13 12.82
N LEU A 291 -18.02 -4.84 13.93
CA LEU A 291 -16.77 -4.87 14.66
C LEU A 291 -16.28 -6.32 14.76
N PHE A 292 -15.15 -6.62 14.14
CA PHE A 292 -14.59 -7.97 14.06
C PHE A 292 -13.34 -8.11 14.93
N PRO A 293 -13.25 -9.07 15.86
CA PRO A 293 -12.01 -9.34 16.58
C PRO A 293 -10.95 -9.91 15.64
N VAL A 294 -9.73 -9.38 15.69
CA VAL A 294 -8.63 -9.66 14.77
C VAL A 294 -7.28 -9.50 15.47
N ASP A 295 -6.22 -10.11 14.92
CA ASP A 295 -4.87 -9.98 15.49
C ASP A 295 -4.19 -8.67 15.07
N PRO A 296 -3.65 -7.86 15.99
CA PRO A 296 -2.90 -6.66 15.66
C PRO A 296 -1.53 -6.99 15.01
N GLY A 297 -0.99 -6.03 14.27
CA GLY A 297 0.28 -6.10 13.54
C GLY A 297 0.18 -6.56 12.08
N PHE A 298 -1.01 -6.96 11.62
CA PHE A 298 -1.26 -7.55 10.30
C PHE A 298 -1.97 -6.61 9.33
N ASP A 299 -1.87 -6.98 8.04
CA ASP A 299 -2.67 -6.39 6.97
C ASP A 299 -3.87 -7.31 6.71
N TYR A 300 -5.05 -6.75 6.43
CA TYR A 300 -6.29 -7.48 6.25
C TYR A 300 -6.89 -7.19 4.88
N PHE A 301 -7.11 -8.24 4.10
CA PHE A 301 -7.91 -8.21 2.87
C PHE A 301 -9.39 -8.35 3.24
N VAL A 302 -10.22 -7.44 2.74
CA VAL A 302 -11.67 -7.47 2.92
C VAL A 302 -12.35 -7.37 1.57
N ARG A 303 -13.17 -8.38 1.26
CA ARG A 303 -14.12 -8.34 0.15
C ARG A 303 -15.51 -8.00 0.69
N PHE A 304 -16.11 -6.99 0.10
CA PHE A 304 -17.49 -6.59 0.33
C PHE A 304 -18.37 -7.12 -0.80
N HIS A 305 -19.46 -7.81 -0.48
CA HIS A 305 -20.43 -8.31 -1.45
C HIS A 305 -21.68 -7.43 -1.45
N PHE A 306 -22.14 -7.08 -2.65
CA PHE A 306 -23.27 -6.18 -2.87
C PHE A 306 -24.21 -6.73 -3.95
N CYS A 307 -25.52 -6.58 -3.74
CA CYS A 307 -26.55 -6.75 -4.76
C CYS A 307 -27.76 -5.91 -4.35
N ASN A 308 -28.23 -5.04 -5.25
CA ASN A 308 -29.41 -4.22 -4.97
C ASN A 308 -30.68 -5.09 -5.10
N ILE A 309 -31.13 -5.61 -3.96
CA ILE A 309 -32.31 -6.48 -3.82
C ILE A 309 -33.55 -5.73 -3.27
N LEU A 310 -33.49 -4.39 -3.20
CA LEU A 310 -34.55 -3.56 -2.61
C LEU A 310 -35.81 -3.55 -3.49
N ASN A 311 -36.97 -3.61 -2.85
CA ASN A 311 -38.28 -3.52 -3.50
C ASN A 311 -39.23 -2.62 -2.67
N PRO A 312 -39.78 -1.52 -3.24
CA PRO A 312 -39.41 -0.95 -4.53
C PRO A 312 -37.93 -0.56 -4.55
N ALA A 313 -37.29 -0.72 -5.71
CA ALA A 313 -35.91 -0.28 -5.89
C ALA A 313 -35.87 1.26 -5.89
N PRO A 314 -34.97 1.89 -5.13
CA PRO A 314 -34.80 3.35 -5.20
C PRO A 314 -34.16 3.73 -6.54
N ASP A 315 -34.59 4.86 -7.12
CA ASP A 315 -34.04 5.39 -8.39
C ASP A 315 -32.52 5.60 -8.35
N ASN A 316 -31.99 5.87 -7.16
CA ASN A 316 -30.59 6.19 -6.90
C ASN A 316 -30.18 5.59 -5.54
N LEU A 317 -29.29 4.59 -5.56
CA LEU A 317 -28.75 3.95 -4.35
C LEU A 317 -27.28 4.35 -4.16
N TYR A 318 -27.04 5.43 -3.42
CA TYR A 318 -25.72 5.97 -3.10
C TYR A 318 -25.43 5.94 -1.61
N PHE A 319 -24.26 5.42 -1.25
CA PHE A 319 -23.75 5.38 0.13
C PHE A 319 -22.23 5.29 0.18
N ASN A 320 -21.67 5.50 1.36
CA ASN A 320 -20.24 5.36 1.63
C ASN A 320 -19.95 4.00 2.26
N VAL A 321 -18.81 3.40 1.89
CA VAL A 321 -18.28 2.16 2.45
C VAL A 321 -16.96 2.47 3.12
N PHE A 322 -16.86 2.14 4.42
CA PHE A 322 -15.69 2.42 5.24
C PHE A 322 -15.02 1.12 5.68
N LEU A 323 -13.69 1.09 5.60
CA LEU A 323 -12.83 0.07 6.15
C LEU A 323 -11.86 0.73 7.11
N ASN A 324 -11.92 0.36 8.39
CA ASN A 324 -11.14 0.95 9.47
C ASN A 324 -11.18 2.49 9.49
N TYR A 325 -12.39 3.06 9.41
CA TYR A 325 -12.69 4.50 9.37
C TYR A 325 -12.27 5.24 8.08
N GLU A 326 -11.48 4.63 7.20
CA GLU A 326 -11.14 5.17 5.88
C GLU A 326 -12.13 4.75 4.79
N PHE A 327 -12.22 5.52 3.69
CA PHE A 327 -13.10 5.17 2.57
C PHE A 327 -12.55 3.99 1.77
N ALA A 328 -13.24 2.84 1.82
CA ALA A 328 -13.07 1.75 0.86
C ALA A 328 -13.75 2.08 -0.48
N ALA A 329 -14.94 2.70 -0.42
CA ALA A 329 -15.59 3.36 -1.54
C ALA A 329 -16.36 4.58 -1.05
N LYS A 330 -16.18 5.71 -1.74
CA LYS A 330 -16.96 6.92 -1.51
C LYS A 330 -18.06 7.01 -2.59
N ASP A 331 -19.27 7.37 -2.19
CA ASP A 331 -20.42 7.57 -3.10
C ASP A 331 -20.67 6.35 -4.02
N LEU A 332 -20.59 5.13 -3.47
CA LEU A 332 -20.81 3.87 -4.19
C LEU A 332 -22.24 3.82 -4.74
N ASN A 333 -22.36 3.61 -6.05
CA ASN A 333 -23.63 3.54 -6.77
C ASN A 333 -24.03 2.08 -7.03
N LEU A 334 -25.21 1.66 -6.56
CA LEU A 334 -25.81 0.36 -6.85
C LEU A 334 -27.20 0.46 -7.51
N SER A 335 -27.38 1.38 -8.47
CA SER A 335 -28.67 1.57 -9.16
C SER A 335 -29.13 0.37 -10.01
N THR A 336 -28.25 -0.57 -10.36
CA THR A 336 -28.65 -1.78 -11.11
C THR A 336 -29.21 -2.84 -10.16
N VAL A 337 -30.51 -3.08 -10.26
CA VAL A 337 -31.24 -4.06 -9.45
C VAL A 337 -30.81 -5.49 -9.79
N GLY A 338 -30.64 -6.32 -8.77
CA GLY A 338 -30.44 -7.77 -8.91
C GLY A 338 -29.07 -8.22 -9.39
N VAL A 339 -28.18 -7.31 -9.81
CA VAL A 339 -26.85 -7.69 -10.33
C VAL A 339 -25.82 -7.75 -9.20
N PRO A 340 -25.16 -8.90 -8.97
CA PRO A 340 -24.08 -9.01 -7.99
C PRO A 340 -22.87 -8.16 -8.35
N TYR A 341 -22.25 -7.58 -7.33
CA TYR A 341 -21.02 -6.80 -7.38
C TYR A 341 -20.16 -7.11 -6.14
N TYR A 342 -18.85 -6.91 -6.24
CA TYR A 342 -17.97 -6.95 -5.07
C TYR A 342 -16.90 -5.86 -5.13
N LEU A 343 -16.41 -5.48 -3.96
CA LEU A 343 -15.34 -4.49 -3.78
C LEU A 343 -14.24 -5.10 -2.91
N ASP A 344 -13.00 -5.03 -3.39
CA ASP A 344 -11.82 -5.55 -2.69
C ASP A 344 -10.97 -4.40 -2.13
N ALA A 345 -10.69 -4.46 -0.84
CA ALA A 345 -9.91 -3.46 -0.12
C ALA A 345 -8.94 -4.11 0.89
N VAL A 346 -7.86 -3.40 1.23
CA VAL A 346 -6.86 -3.80 2.22
C VAL A 346 -6.64 -2.67 3.22
N THR A 347 -6.55 -2.99 4.50
CA THR A 347 -6.11 -2.05 5.55
C THR A 347 -5.08 -2.70 6.46
N ARG A 348 -4.23 -1.88 7.09
CA ARG A 348 -3.28 -2.32 8.10
C ARG A 348 -3.76 -1.98 9.51
N LEU A 349 -3.69 -2.96 10.42
CA LEU A 349 -3.98 -2.77 11.85
C LEU A 349 -2.69 -2.97 12.66
N ASP A 350 -2.05 -1.90 13.12
CA ASP A 350 -0.80 -2.03 13.88
C ASP A 350 -1.00 -2.43 15.36
N ASN A 351 -1.91 -1.74 16.05
CA ASN A 351 -2.08 -1.82 17.51
C ASN A 351 -3.57 -1.89 17.93
N VAL A 352 -4.43 -2.38 17.03
CA VAL A 352 -5.88 -2.48 17.24
C VAL A 352 -6.29 -3.93 16.96
N ASP A 353 -6.97 -4.54 17.92
CA ASP A 353 -7.46 -5.93 17.93
C ASP A 353 -8.89 -6.07 17.38
N GLN A 354 -9.41 -4.99 16.78
CA GLN A 354 -10.77 -4.91 16.26
C GLN A 354 -10.79 -4.18 14.92
N LEU A 355 -11.24 -4.90 13.87
CA LEU A 355 -11.47 -4.34 12.55
C LEU A 355 -12.87 -3.72 12.48
N SER A 356 -12.93 -2.41 12.22
CA SER A 356 -14.18 -1.69 11.99
C SER A 356 -14.54 -1.69 10.51
N ILE A 357 -15.77 -2.13 10.18
CA ILE A 357 -16.33 -2.08 8.83
C ILE A 357 -17.65 -1.34 8.92
N SER A 358 -17.92 -0.38 8.03
CA SER A 358 -19.19 0.35 8.05
C SER A 358 -19.77 0.64 6.67
N ILE A 359 -21.08 0.74 6.59
CA ILE A 359 -21.78 1.46 5.53
C ILE A 359 -22.43 2.71 6.13
N GLY A 360 -22.42 3.82 5.42
CA GLY A 360 -22.90 5.09 5.92
C GLY A 360 -23.58 5.94 4.85
N SER A 361 -24.49 6.79 5.28
CA SER A 361 -25.14 7.76 4.41
C SER A 361 -24.13 8.68 3.69
N THR A 362 -24.52 9.19 2.53
CA THR A 362 -23.82 10.28 1.82
C THR A 362 -24.73 11.48 1.63
N ASN A 363 -24.12 12.67 1.58
CA ASN A 363 -24.80 13.92 1.24
C ASN A 363 -24.71 14.24 -0.27
N ALA A 364 -24.16 13.33 -1.08
CA ALA A 364 -24.09 13.52 -2.52
C ALA A 364 -25.50 13.62 -3.16
N LEU A 365 -25.63 14.49 -4.16
CA LEU A 365 -26.76 14.58 -5.09
C LEU A 365 -28.15 14.93 -4.50
N ASN A 366 -28.26 15.37 -3.24
CA ASN A 366 -29.54 15.68 -2.56
C ASN A 366 -30.55 14.51 -2.53
N THR A 367 -30.09 13.27 -2.68
CA THR A 367 -30.95 12.07 -2.59
C THR A 367 -31.05 11.57 -1.16
N VAL A 368 -32.16 10.89 -0.81
CA VAL A 368 -32.27 10.14 0.46
C VAL A 368 -31.28 8.98 0.41
N SER A 369 -30.09 9.17 0.98
CA SER A 369 -29.05 8.16 0.96
C SER A 369 -29.48 6.94 1.78
N ASN A 370 -29.36 5.78 1.16
CA ASN A 370 -29.59 4.48 1.76
C ASN A 370 -28.40 3.58 1.41
N GLY A 371 -28.06 2.65 2.28
CA GLY A 371 -26.92 1.76 2.13
C GLY A 371 -27.32 0.32 2.35
N ILE A 372 -26.68 -0.59 1.62
CA ILE A 372 -26.92 -2.04 1.69
C ILE A 372 -25.58 -2.76 1.68
N LEU A 373 -25.48 -3.86 2.44
CA LEU A 373 -24.35 -4.79 2.40
C LEU A 373 -24.92 -6.21 2.45
N ASN A 374 -24.45 -7.08 1.55
CA ASN A 374 -24.98 -8.43 1.37
C ASN A 374 -24.05 -9.51 1.97
N GLY A 375 -22.73 -9.27 1.96
CA GLY A 375 -21.78 -10.16 2.62
C GLY A 375 -20.39 -9.56 2.81
N LEU A 376 -19.56 -10.23 3.61
CA LEU A 376 -18.15 -9.93 3.81
C LEU A 376 -17.30 -11.20 3.80
N GLU A 377 -16.11 -11.14 3.20
CA GLU A 377 -15.00 -12.07 3.48
C GLU A 377 -13.84 -11.25 4.06
N ILE A 378 -13.29 -11.69 5.20
CA ILE A 378 -12.19 -11.03 5.91
C ILE A 378 -11.04 -12.03 6.02
N MET A 379 -9.89 -11.70 5.44
CA MET A 379 -8.71 -12.56 5.40
C MET A 379 -7.47 -11.82 5.93
N LYS A 380 -6.80 -12.39 6.93
CA LYS A 380 -5.50 -11.92 7.41
C LYS A 380 -4.42 -12.24 6.39
N ILE A 381 -3.56 -11.28 6.06
CA ILE A 381 -2.46 -11.43 5.11
C ILE A 381 -1.16 -11.75 5.86
N SER A 382 -0.42 -12.78 5.43
CA SER A 382 0.85 -13.18 6.04
C SER A 382 1.86 -12.05 6.15
N ASN A 383 2.57 -11.97 7.27
CA ASN A 383 3.54 -10.93 7.54
C ASN A 383 4.85 -11.10 6.73
N SER A 384 5.79 -10.16 6.91
CA SER A 384 7.11 -10.16 6.22
C SER A 384 7.98 -11.41 6.43
N GLN A 385 7.67 -12.27 7.40
CA GLN A 385 8.37 -13.54 7.66
C GLN A 385 7.59 -14.76 7.14
N GLY A 386 6.48 -14.56 6.42
CA GLY A 386 5.60 -15.66 6.00
C GLY A 386 4.76 -16.27 7.14
N SER A 387 4.63 -15.60 8.28
CA SER A 387 3.80 -16.08 9.39
C SER A 387 2.42 -15.44 9.39
N LEU A 388 1.41 -16.23 9.75
CA LEU A 388 0.03 -15.81 10.04
C LEU A 388 -0.27 -15.79 11.55
N ASP A 389 0.69 -16.23 12.37
CA ASP A 389 0.52 -16.36 13.81
C ASP A 389 0.72 -15.03 14.56
N ALA A 390 -0.17 -14.72 15.49
CA ALA A 390 -0.17 -13.47 16.26
C ALA A 390 1.14 -13.23 17.04
N SER A 391 1.82 -14.29 17.48
CA SER A 391 3.10 -14.16 18.22
C SER A 391 4.26 -13.66 17.36
N ASP A 392 4.16 -13.74 16.03
CA ASP A 392 5.15 -13.20 15.09
C ASP A 392 4.79 -11.77 14.61
N ALA A 393 3.73 -11.16 15.15
CA ALA A 393 3.34 -9.80 14.83
C ALA A 393 4.45 -8.79 15.19
N LYS A 394 4.93 -8.05 14.19
CA LYS A 394 5.77 -6.86 14.42
C LYS A 394 4.87 -5.69 14.82
N ILE A 395 4.43 -5.70 16.08
CA ILE A 395 3.75 -4.59 16.74
C ILE A 395 4.73 -3.40 16.76
N GLN A 396 4.59 -2.49 15.79
CA GLN A 396 5.30 -1.22 15.84
C GLN A 396 4.56 -0.33 16.84
N PRO A 397 5.19 0.06 17.97
CA PRO A 397 4.58 1.07 18.83
C PRO A 397 4.38 2.32 17.98
N ARG A 398 3.13 2.80 17.92
CA ARG A 398 2.80 4.05 17.22
C ARG A 398 3.49 5.18 17.94
N THR A 399 4.73 5.49 17.53
CA THR A 399 5.43 6.67 17.98
C THR A 399 4.58 7.86 17.59
N THR A 400 4.03 8.55 18.60
CA THR A 400 3.67 9.94 18.44
C THR A 400 4.86 10.64 17.81
N THR A 401 4.61 11.51 16.84
CA THR A 401 5.60 12.08 15.93
C THR A 401 6.57 13.04 16.62
N SER A 402 7.38 12.54 17.55
CA SER A 402 8.72 13.07 17.75
C SER A 402 9.52 12.69 16.51
N ASN A 403 10.10 13.68 15.85
CA ASN A 403 10.71 13.53 14.54
C ASN A 403 11.72 12.37 14.53
N SER A 404 11.34 11.28 13.87
CA SER A 404 12.26 10.24 13.42
C SER A 404 13.22 10.89 12.44
N LYS A 405 14.32 11.44 12.98
CA LYS A 405 15.47 11.85 12.20
C LYS A 405 15.95 10.61 11.47
N SER A 406 15.61 10.53 10.20
CA SER A 406 16.07 9.48 9.32
C SER A 406 17.59 9.29 9.49
N LYS A 407 18.04 8.04 9.62
CA LYS A 407 19.47 7.71 9.47
C LYS A 407 19.86 7.75 7.99
N VAL A 408 19.60 8.87 7.32
CA VAL A 408 20.36 9.29 6.13
C VAL A 408 21.63 9.99 6.65
N TRP A 409 22.51 9.22 7.28
CA TRP A 409 23.78 9.71 7.81
C TRP A 409 25.00 9.07 7.15
N VAL A 410 24.88 8.81 5.84
CA VAL A 410 26.02 8.52 4.94
C VAL A 410 25.90 9.28 3.61
N CYS A 411 24.70 9.49 3.05
CA CYS A 411 24.54 10.14 1.74
C CYS A 411 24.65 11.68 1.73
N VAL A 412 24.56 12.37 2.88
CA VAL A 412 24.72 13.85 2.94
C VAL A 412 26.19 14.29 3.06
N GLY A 413 27.09 13.41 3.53
CA GLY A 413 28.52 13.70 3.56
C GLY A 413 29.18 13.73 2.17
N SER A 414 28.70 12.90 1.23
CA SER A 414 29.23 12.85 -0.14
C SER A 414 28.72 13.98 -1.03
N ALA A 415 27.46 14.41 -0.85
CA ALA A 415 26.88 15.50 -1.65
C ALA A 415 27.48 16.87 -1.34
N ILE A 416 27.83 17.16 -0.07
CA ILE A 416 28.46 18.43 0.32
C ILE A 416 29.93 18.44 -0.13
N GLY A 417 30.67 17.33 0.03
CA GLY A 417 32.03 17.19 -0.50
C GLY A 417 32.08 17.35 -2.02
N ALA A 418 31.18 16.68 -2.75
CA ALA A 418 31.07 16.83 -4.20
C ALA A 418 30.64 18.24 -4.61
N SER A 419 29.72 18.89 -3.90
CA SER A 419 29.29 20.27 -4.22
C SER A 419 30.41 21.29 -3.96
N ILE A 420 31.20 21.11 -2.90
CA ILE A 420 32.38 21.97 -2.63
C ILE A 420 33.48 21.71 -3.66
N ILE A 421 33.78 20.45 -4.00
CA ILE A 421 34.77 20.14 -5.04
C ILE A 421 34.29 20.61 -6.43
N ILE A 422 33.01 20.49 -6.77
CA ILE A 422 32.46 21.00 -8.03
C ILE A 422 32.42 22.53 -8.02
N THR A 423 32.06 23.20 -6.93
CA THR A 423 32.14 24.68 -6.87
C THR A 423 33.57 25.20 -6.86
N ILE A 424 34.53 24.48 -6.27
CA ILE A 424 35.96 24.79 -6.39
C ILE A 424 36.47 24.50 -7.80
N LEU A 425 36.07 23.42 -8.46
CA LEU A 425 36.44 23.13 -9.85
C LEU A 425 35.75 24.09 -10.84
N VAL A 426 34.54 24.56 -10.55
CA VAL A 426 33.87 25.64 -11.29
C VAL A 426 34.53 26.97 -10.99
N LEU A 427 34.94 27.28 -9.76
CA LEU A 427 35.70 28.49 -9.44
C LEU A 427 37.10 28.46 -10.02
N VAL A 428 37.78 27.31 -10.08
CA VAL A 428 39.11 27.16 -10.68
C VAL A 428 39.02 27.06 -12.19
N SER A 429 37.97 26.48 -12.79
CA SER A 429 37.77 26.56 -14.24
C SER A 429 37.25 27.91 -14.69
N VAL A 430 36.46 28.64 -13.89
CA VAL A 430 36.17 30.07 -14.09
C VAL A 430 37.42 30.91 -13.82
N LEU A 431 38.25 30.52 -12.85
CA LEU A 431 39.63 30.95 -12.63
C LEU A 431 40.42 30.91 -13.94
N VAL A 432 40.76 29.69 -14.38
CA VAL A 432 41.53 29.31 -15.57
C VAL A 432 40.86 29.73 -16.90
N CYS A 433 39.54 29.92 -16.96
CA CYS A 433 38.85 30.47 -18.14
C CYS A 433 38.76 31.99 -18.14
N ARG A 434 38.68 32.68 -17.00
CA ARG A 434 38.84 34.14 -16.93
C ARG A 434 40.28 34.50 -17.20
N SER A 435 41.20 33.74 -16.61
CA SER A 435 42.63 33.65 -16.91
C SER A 435 42.91 33.52 -18.41
N ARG A 436 42.56 32.39 -19.03
CA ARG A 436 42.80 32.14 -20.46
C ARG A 436 41.88 32.93 -21.40
N ARG A 437 40.94 33.73 -20.87
CA ARG A 437 40.23 34.79 -21.61
C ARG A 437 40.78 36.20 -21.34
N HIS A 438 41.60 36.43 -20.32
CA HIS A 438 42.40 37.63 -20.16
C HIS A 438 43.53 37.72 -21.20
N GLY A 439 43.76 36.64 -21.97
CA GLY A 439 44.57 36.65 -23.19
C GLY A 439 43.80 36.77 -24.52
N HIS A 440 42.46 36.81 -24.52
CA HIS A 440 41.67 36.84 -25.78
C HIS A 440 40.27 37.51 -25.66
N VAL A 441 39.97 38.23 -24.58
CA VAL A 441 38.77 39.07 -24.41
C VAL A 441 39.18 40.51 -24.05
N VAL A 442 40.39 40.89 -24.48
CA VAL A 442 40.97 42.23 -24.40
C VAL A 442 40.34 43.21 -25.42
N GLN A 443 39.61 42.69 -26.42
CA GLN A 443 39.20 43.45 -27.63
C GLN A 443 37.68 43.67 -27.79
N SER A 444 36.80 43.13 -26.92
CA SER A 444 35.34 43.11 -27.22
C SER A 444 34.37 43.42 -26.08
N THR A 445 34.81 43.53 -24.82
CA THR A 445 33.93 43.92 -23.69
C THR A 445 34.26 45.28 -23.06
N LEU A 446 35.36 45.92 -23.47
CA LEU A 446 35.66 47.32 -23.15
C LEU A 446 34.80 48.32 -23.95
N ASP A 447 34.26 47.90 -25.10
CA ASP A 447 33.45 48.74 -26.00
C ASP A 447 31.99 48.90 -25.53
N GLN A 448 31.45 47.93 -24.79
CA GLN A 448 30.02 47.93 -24.45
C GLN A 448 29.69 48.68 -23.16
N TYR A 449 30.66 48.87 -22.25
CA TYR A 449 30.50 49.66 -21.01
C TYR A 449 30.87 51.14 -21.16
N SER A 450 31.70 51.48 -22.15
CA SER A 450 32.03 52.87 -22.49
C SER A 450 30.86 53.56 -23.20
N ILE A 451 30.31 52.92 -24.24
CA ILE A 451 29.22 53.45 -25.07
C ILE A 451 27.94 53.72 -24.25
N SER A 452 27.63 52.89 -23.24
CA SER A 452 26.47 53.13 -22.36
C SER A 452 26.61 54.40 -21.52
N GLY A 453 27.79 54.67 -20.95
CA GLY A 453 28.04 55.88 -20.15
C GLY A 453 28.06 57.16 -21.00
N PHE A 454 28.58 57.07 -22.23
CA PHE A 454 28.52 58.17 -23.20
C PHE A 454 27.08 58.53 -23.57
N LYS A 455 26.24 57.53 -23.86
CA LYS A 455 24.83 57.74 -24.20
C LYS A 455 24.07 58.43 -23.06
N GLU A 456 24.21 57.92 -21.83
CA GLU A 456 23.49 58.46 -20.67
C GLU A 456 23.92 59.90 -20.33
N THR A 457 25.21 60.23 -20.51
CA THR A 457 25.73 61.59 -20.31
C THR A 457 25.19 62.54 -21.39
N ALA A 458 25.17 62.12 -22.65
CA ALA A 458 24.64 62.92 -23.76
C ALA A 458 23.12 63.19 -23.63
N GLU A 459 22.34 62.19 -23.21
CA GLU A 459 20.90 62.36 -22.94
C GLU A 459 20.65 63.39 -21.82
N LYS A 460 21.45 63.37 -20.75
CA LYS A 460 21.36 64.35 -19.65
C LYS A 460 21.79 65.77 -20.07
N CYS A 461 22.78 65.92 -20.95
CA CYS A 461 23.15 67.22 -21.52
C CYS A 461 22.05 67.84 -22.40
N LEU A 462 21.22 67.02 -23.05
CA LEU A 462 20.14 67.44 -23.95
C LEU A 462 18.79 67.67 -23.25
N ALA A 463 18.70 67.49 -21.93
CA ALA A 463 17.45 67.63 -21.18
C ALA A 463 16.78 69.02 -21.34
N ASP A 464 15.46 69.05 -21.49
CA ASP A 464 14.70 70.30 -21.75
C ASP A 464 14.80 71.34 -20.62
N PHE A 465 14.98 70.89 -19.38
CA PHE A 465 15.12 71.76 -18.20
C PHE A 465 16.59 71.89 -17.79
N GLY A 466 17.09 73.12 -17.70
CA GLY A 466 18.49 73.40 -17.37
C GLY A 466 18.96 72.85 -16.02
N ALA A 467 18.05 72.68 -15.05
CA ALA A 467 18.34 72.10 -13.73
C ALA A 467 18.70 70.59 -13.76
N ASN A 468 18.40 69.90 -14.86
CA ASN A 468 18.68 68.47 -15.04
C ASN A 468 19.93 68.20 -15.89
N ARG A 469 20.62 69.25 -16.36
CA ARG A 469 21.85 69.14 -17.14
C ARG A 469 23.05 69.03 -16.19
N PRO A 470 24.01 68.12 -16.43
CA PRO A 470 25.18 67.96 -15.58
C PRO A 470 26.11 69.18 -15.67
N ALA A 471 26.96 69.39 -14.67
CA ALA A 471 27.97 70.43 -14.73
C ALA A 471 29.08 70.04 -15.73
N MET A 472 29.75 71.04 -16.32
CA MET A 472 30.83 70.79 -17.28
C MET A 472 31.99 69.96 -16.67
N GLY A 473 32.18 70.04 -15.35
CA GLY A 473 33.12 69.21 -14.60
C GLY A 473 32.76 67.72 -14.60
N ASP A 474 31.47 67.38 -14.51
CA ASP A 474 31.00 65.98 -14.51
C ASP A 474 31.18 65.36 -15.91
N VAL A 475 30.88 66.14 -16.95
CA VAL A 475 31.09 65.73 -18.36
C VAL A 475 32.57 65.48 -18.65
N LEU A 476 33.45 66.37 -18.19
CA LEU A 476 34.90 66.22 -18.37
C LEU A 476 35.46 65.03 -17.56
N TRP A 477 34.93 64.78 -16.36
CA TRP A 477 35.33 63.64 -15.53
C TRP A 477 34.93 62.30 -16.18
N ASN A 478 33.73 62.20 -16.74
CA ASN A 478 33.27 61.00 -17.48
C ASN A 478 34.15 60.71 -18.72
N LEU A 479 34.59 61.75 -19.43
CA LEU A 479 35.50 61.65 -20.58
C LEU A 479 36.91 61.16 -20.17
N GLU A 480 37.48 61.75 -19.11
CA GLU A 480 38.80 61.39 -18.59
C GLU A 480 38.82 59.95 -18.04
N PHE A 481 37.75 59.52 -17.37
CA PHE A 481 37.59 58.16 -16.86
C PHE A 481 37.56 57.12 -17.99
N ALA A 482 36.92 57.43 -19.13
CA ALA A 482 36.89 56.55 -20.30
C ALA A 482 38.29 56.37 -20.94
N LEU A 483 39.11 57.43 -20.99
CA LEU A 483 40.48 57.37 -21.53
C LEU A 483 41.41 56.49 -20.70
N GLN A 484 41.27 56.47 -19.37
CA GLN A 484 42.12 55.67 -18.48
C GLN A 484 41.89 54.15 -18.61
N LEU A 485 40.72 53.72 -19.07
CA LEU A 485 40.35 52.30 -19.17
C LEU A 485 40.97 51.57 -20.37
N GLN A 486 41.62 52.29 -21.30
CA GLN A 486 42.11 51.72 -22.57
C GLN A 486 43.57 51.22 -22.54
N GLY A 487 44.28 51.30 -21.41
CA GLY A 487 45.76 51.34 -21.40
C GLY A 487 46.60 50.14 -20.91
N CYS A 488 46.04 49.04 -20.36
CA CYS A 488 46.81 48.19 -19.41
C CYS A 488 46.93 46.66 -19.66
N ASP A 489 46.42 46.08 -20.74
CA ASP A 489 46.06 44.63 -20.77
C ASP A 489 47.03 43.68 -21.52
N GLN A 490 48.31 43.54 -21.10
CA GLN A 490 49.27 42.58 -21.68
C GLN A 490 50.33 41.98 -20.71
N ARG A 491 49.97 41.12 -19.72
CA ARG A 491 50.99 40.23 -19.05
C ARG A 491 50.49 39.01 -18.22
N GLY A 492 50.05 37.92 -18.89
CA GLY A 492 50.27 36.47 -18.56
C GLY A 492 50.00 35.82 -17.18
N GLU A 493 49.64 34.52 -17.18
CA GLU A 493 49.46 33.64 -15.99
C GLU A 493 49.99 32.20 -16.18
N ASN A 494 50.32 31.52 -15.05
CA ASN A 494 50.44 30.07 -14.74
C ASN A 494 50.97 29.94 -13.26
N ASN A 495 51.01 28.83 -12.49
CA ASN A 495 50.59 27.43 -12.69
C ASN A 495 50.25 26.69 -11.34
N GLU A 496 49.29 25.75 -11.38
CA GLU A 496 49.26 24.38 -10.79
C GLU A 496 49.73 23.97 -9.34
N GLN A 497 48.80 23.28 -8.63
CA GLN A 497 48.90 22.00 -7.86
C GLN A 497 49.41 21.85 -6.39
N SER A 498 48.71 20.96 -5.65
CA SER A 498 49.16 20.02 -4.57
C SER A 498 48.77 20.24 -3.07
N ASN A 499 48.65 19.11 -2.33
CA ASN A 499 48.20 18.92 -0.93
C ASN A 499 49.20 19.41 0.15
N ASP A 500 48.76 19.73 1.38
CA ASP A 500 48.67 18.77 2.52
C ASP A 500 48.35 19.36 3.93
N HIS A 501 48.01 18.42 4.82
CA HIS A 501 47.78 18.39 6.29
C HIS A 501 48.22 19.52 7.28
N TYR A 502 47.23 19.99 8.06
CA TYR A 502 47.17 20.30 9.52
C TYR A 502 48.46 20.47 10.39
N THR A 503 48.69 21.68 10.94
CA THR A 503 48.66 21.99 12.40
C THR A 503 48.74 23.50 12.69
N ASP A 504 48.20 23.91 13.85
CA ASP A 504 48.34 25.24 14.46
C ASP A 504 49.80 25.66 14.76
N ILE A 505 50.06 26.96 14.87
CA ILE A 505 50.36 27.65 16.15
C ILE A 505 50.65 29.16 15.93
N SER A 506 49.79 29.97 16.53
CA SER A 506 50.03 31.24 17.26
C SER A 506 51.27 32.09 16.93
N ALA A 507 51.05 33.37 16.57
CA ALA A 507 51.47 34.53 17.37
C ALA A 507 51.10 35.88 16.69
N SER A 508 50.59 36.77 17.54
CA SER A 508 50.48 38.22 17.39
C SER A 508 51.80 38.89 16.94
N THR A 509 51.84 40.11 16.42
CA THR A 509 51.27 41.33 17.03
C THR A 509 51.08 42.46 16.02
N ALA A 510 50.07 43.29 16.31
CA ALA A 510 49.56 44.42 15.55
C ALA A 510 50.53 45.60 15.24
N GLN A 511 49.99 46.52 14.41
CA GLN A 511 50.17 47.98 14.36
C GLN A 511 50.90 48.62 13.15
N TYR A 512 50.05 49.15 12.26
CA TYR A 512 50.03 50.54 11.76
C TYR A 512 51.18 51.18 10.94
N SER A 513 50.74 51.62 9.75
CA SER A 513 50.98 52.94 9.13
C SER A 513 52.34 53.34 8.54
N LEU A 514 52.34 53.28 7.20
CA LEU A 514 52.34 54.46 6.33
C LEU A 514 53.68 55.19 6.06
N GLY A 515 54.22 54.93 4.87
CA GLY A 515 54.81 55.96 4.02
C GLY A 515 56.23 55.67 3.49
N SER A 516 56.36 55.48 2.17
CA SER A 516 57.32 56.26 1.36
C SER A 516 57.05 56.14 -0.14
N VAL A 517 57.39 57.23 -0.84
CA VAL A 517 57.16 57.58 -2.24
C VAL A 517 58.30 57.10 -3.15
N GLY A 518 58.01 56.86 -4.44
CA GLY A 518 58.97 56.75 -5.55
C GLY A 518 58.59 55.62 -6.53
N ASP A 519 58.48 55.80 -7.85
CA ASP A 519 58.94 56.90 -8.71
C ASP A 519 57.97 57.17 -9.90
N LEU A 520 58.21 58.24 -10.65
CA LEU A 520 57.33 58.82 -11.68
C LEU A 520 57.49 58.24 -13.09
N ALA A 521 56.35 58.06 -13.77
CA ALA A 521 56.24 58.32 -15.21
C ALA A 521 54.82 58.85 -15.54
N GLY A 522 54.71 59.85 -16.43
CA GLY A 522 53.45 60.12 -17.16
C GLY A 522 52.45 61.17 -16.62
N VAL A 523 52.91 62.27 -16.01
CA VAL A 523 52.18 63.56 -15.82
C VAL A 523 50.66 63.48 -15.50
N SER A 524 50.31 63.50 -14.21
CA SER A 524 48.90 63.53 -13.75
C SER A 524 48.18 64.88 -13.98
N MET A 525 46.93 64.81 -14.44
CA MET A 525 45.94 65.89 -14.54
C MET A 525 45.78 66.77 -13.29
N ARG A 526 46.16 66.29 -12.09
CA ARG A 526 46.23 67.13 -10.87
C ARG A 526 47.14 68.36 -11.03
N ARG A 527 48.20 68.28 -11.84
CA ARG A 527 49.05 69.46 -12.12
C ARG A 527 48.33 70.50 -12.98
N VAL A 528 47.50 70.09 -13.93
CA VAL A 528 46.68 70.98 -14.76
C VAL A 528 45.63 71.71 -13.91
N PHE A 529 44.94 70.98 -13.02
CA PHE A 529 44.00 71.58 -12.08
C PHE A 529 44.67 72.59 -11.13
N SER A 530 45.90 72.33 -10.68
CA SER A 530 46.66 73.28 -9.84
C SER A 530 47.06 74.58 -10.56
N GLN A 531 47.04 74.61 -11.90
CA GLN A 531 47.25 75.82 -12.68
C GLN A 531 45.95 76.56 -13.00
N MET A 532 44.83 75.87 -13.23
CA MET A 532 43.51 76.52 -13.34
C MET A 532 43.13 77.29 -12.06
N VAL A 533 43.28 76.65 -10.89
CA VAL A 533 42.98 77.30 -9.58
C VAL A 533 43.91 78.48 -9.29
N ARG A 534 45.07 78.57 -9.95
CA ARG A 534 45.95 79.76 -9.90
C ARG A 534 45.61 80.85 -10.91
N ALA A 535 44.87 80.53 -11.99
CA ALA A 535 44.41 81.52 -12.95
C ALA A 535 43.15 82.27 -12.45
N GLU A 536 42.21 81.57 -11.79
CA GLU A 536 41.02 82.20 -11.20
C GLU A 536 41.37 83.21 -10.09
N ASN A 537 42.31 82.88 -9.22
CA ASN A 537 42.77 83.77 -8.14
C ASN A 537 43.68 84.92 -8.60
N ALA A 538 43.97 85.05 -9.90
CA ALA A 538 44.81 86.10 -10.46
C ALA A 538 44.03 87.18 -11.24
N VAL A 539 42.70 87.00 -11.43
CA VAL A 539 41.87 87.94 -12.21
C VAL A 539 41.04 88.87 -11.32
N ASP A 540 40.60 88.43 -10.14
CA ASP A 540 39.69 89.25 -9.30
C ASP A 540 40.40 90.28 -8.40
N HIS A 541 41.73 90.19 -8.25
CA HIS A 541 42.53 91.27 -7.64
C HIS A 541 42.69 92.52 -8.54
N SER A 542 41.95 92.60 -9.65
CA SER A 542 41.95 93.73 -10.58
C SER A 542 40.58 94.42 -10.77
N ARG A 543 39.51 94.04 -10.04
CA ARG A 543 38.20 94.71 -10.15
C ARG A 543 37.83 95.56 -8.92
N LYS A 544 38.67 96.58 -8.76
CA LYS A 544 38.45 97.78 -7.96
C LYS A 544 37.14 98.53 -8.26
N ASP A 545 36.67 99.24 -7.24
CA ASP A 545 36.06 100.58 -7.27
C ASP A 545 34.84 100.82 -8.20
N THR A 546 33.61 100.77 -7.64
CA THR A 546 32.58 101.86 -7.75
C THR A 546 31.32 101.59 -6.91
N SER A 547 31.05 102.53 -5.99
CA SER A 547 29.75 103.16 -5.61
C SER A 547 28.48 102.75 -6.37
N ILE A 548 27.28 102.76 -5.78
CA ILE A 548 26.71 103.75 -4.83
C ILE A 548 26.01 103.08 -3.64
#